data_AF-A0A7K3NMI3-F1
#
_entry.id   AF-A0A7K3NMI3-F1
#
_cell.length_a   1.000
_cell.length_b   1.000
_cell.length_c   1.000
_cell.angle_alpha   90.00
_cell.angle_beta   90.00
_cell.angle_gamma   90.00
#
_symmetry.space_group_name_H-M   'P 1'
#
loop_
_entity.id
_entity.type
_entity.pdbx_description
1 polymer ?
#
loop_
_entity_poly.entity_id
_entity_poly.type
_entity_poly.pdbx_seq_one_letter_code
_entity_poly.pdbx_strand_id
1 'polypeptide(L)'
;MRPIILATMLLALSCATAMATDNSDETESSRVYDAKGRYQGRAVERDGTTRIYDAKGRYQGRISEKSNGDAVIYDAHGKFQGRIKK
;
A
#
# COMPACT_ATOMS: atom_id res chain seq x y z
N MET A 1 40.43 13.28 45.04
CA MET A 1 39.76 14.61 44.99
C MET A 1 38.85 14.61 43.76
N ARG A 2 37.57 14.93 43.91
CA ARG A 2 36.64 15.18 42.79
C ARG A 2 36.55 16.69 42.54
N PRO A 3 36.50 17.10 41.26
CA PRO A 3 35.57 18.13 40.81
C PRO A 3 34.73 17.54 39.66
N ILE A 4 33.42 17.29 39.78
CA ILE A 4 32.27 18.22 39.74
C ILE A 4 32.54 19.46 38.89
N ILE A 5 31.57 19.74 38.01
CA ILE A 5 31.26 20.99 37.31
C ILE A 5 31.82 21.01 35.87
N LEU A 6 31.07 20.58 34.87
CA LEU A 6 29.94 21.26 34.19
C LEU A 6 30.46 21.91 32.89
N ALA A 7 29.70 21.69 31.83
CA ALA A 7 29.76 22.41 30.56
C ALA A 7 31.07 22.25 29.77
N THR A 8 31.08 21.33 28.81
CA THR A 8 31.25 21.75 27.42
C THR A 8 30.86 20.64 26.47
N MET A 9 29.99 21.04 25.55
CA MET A 9 29.94 20.61 24.18
C MET A 9 29.54 19.17 23.87
N LEU A 10 28.22 19.12 23.61
CA LEU A 10 27.76 18.76 22.28
C LEU A 10 27.80 17.25 22.02
N LEU A 11 26.96 16.58 22.82
CA LEU A 11 26.08 15.48 22.45
C LEU A 11 26.25 15.07 20.98
N ALA A 12 27.19 14.13 20.79
CA ALA A 12 27.45 13.51 19.51
C ALA A 12 26.15 12.88 19.00
N LEU A 13 25.60 13.52 17.97
CA LEU A 13 25.28 12.87 16.71
C LEU A 13 24.76 11.42 16.82
N SER A 14 23.68 11.24 17.57
CA SER A 14 22.73 10.17 17.30
C SER A 14 21.57 10.81 16.55
N CYS A 15 21.87 11.22 15.32
CA CYS A 15 20.84 11.57 14.35
C CYS A 15 19.94 10.36 14.24
N ALA A 16 18.68 10.59 14.63
CA ALA A 16 17.59 9.64 14.60
C ALA A 16 17.73 8.62 13.46
N THR A 17 17.96 7.36 13.82
CA THR A 17 17.34 6.27 13.09
C THR A 17 15.84 6.41 13.34
N ALA A 18 15.22 7.35 12.62
CA ALA A 18 13.80 7.34 12.34
C ALA A 18 13.59 6.09 11.49
N MET A 19 13.50 4.96 12.16
CA MET A 19 12.84 3.78 11.65
C MET A 19 11.41 4.23 11.46
N ALA A 20 11.11 4.76 10.27
CA ALA A 20 9.75 4.94 9.82
C ALA A 20 9.17 3.53 9.82
N THR A 21 8.50 3.21 10.92
CA THR A 21 7.50 2.17 10.97
C THR A 21 6.50 2.57 9.90
N ASP A 22 6.62 1.99 8.71
CA ASP A 22 5.52 1.99 7.75
C ASP A 22 4.43 1.13 8.41
N ASN A 23 3.68 1.74 9.33
CA ASN A 23 2.36 1.28 9.69
C ASN A 23 1.52 1.53 8.44
N SER A 24 1.70 0.71 7.42
CA SER A 24 0.76 0.64 6.32
C SER A 24 -0.50 0.09 6.96
N ASP A 25 -1.46 0.98 7.27
CA ASP A 25 -2.87 0.60 7.35
C ASP A 25 -3.09 -0.45 6.26
N GLU A 26 -3.56 -1.66 6.60
CA GLU A 26 -3.67 -2.83 5.72
C GLU A 26 -4.64 -2.59 4.55
N THR A 27 -4.24 -1.69 3.68
CA THR A 27 -4.88 -1.22 2.48
C THR A 27 -3.74 -1.08 1.49
N GLU A 28 -3.32 -2.21 0.93
CA GLU A 28 -2.28 -2.22 -0.09
C GLU A 28 -2.83 -1.53 -1.34
N SER A 29 -2.30 -0.33 -1.61
CA SER A 29 -2.69 0.49 -2.75
C SER A 29 -1.58 0.46 -3.80
N SER A 30 -1.82 -0.28 -4.88
CA SER A 30 -0.89 -0.44 -6.00
C SER A 30 -1.26 0.50 -7.15
N ARG A 31 -0.30 1.27 -7.66
CA ARG A 31 -0.49 2.14 -8.82
C ARG A 31 -0.08 1.40 -10.11
N VAL A 32 -0.92 1.50 -11.13
CA VAL A 32 -0.72 0.86 -12.43
C VAL A 32 -0.25 1.90 -13.43
N TYR A 33 0.85 1.61 -14.12
CA TYR A 33 1.42 2.45 -15.17
C TYR A 33 1.53 1.65 -16.47
N ASP A 34 1.50 2.35 -17.61
CA ASP A 34 1.84 1.73 -18.89
C ASP A 34 3.37 1.63 -19.10
N ALA A 35 3.79 1.00 -20.20
CA ALA A 35 5.20 0.82 -20.54
C ALA A 35 5.96 2.15 -20.77
N LYS A 36 5.26 3.27 -20.94
CA LYS A 36 5.83 4.61 -21.08
C LYS A 36 5.83 5.38 -19.75
N GLY A 37 5.43 4.75 -18.65
CA GLY A 37 5.34 5.36 -17.32
C GLY A 37 4.09 6.24 -17.11
N ARG A 38 3.10 6.20 -18.01
CA ARG A 38 1.86 6.96 -17.84
C ARG A 38 0.95 6.25 -16.85
N TYR A 39 0.38 7.01 -15.92
CA TYR A 39 -0.53 6.47 -14.92
C TYR A 39 -1.85 6.01 -15.57
N GLN A 40 -2.19 4.74 -15.34
CA GLN A 40 -3.38 4.07 -15.89
C GLN A 40 -4.48 3.89 -14.85
N GLY A 41 -4.14 3.92 -13.56
CA GLY A 41 -5.10 3.70 -12.48
C GLY A 41 -4.47 3.11 -11.23
N ARG A 42 -5.31 2.66 -10.31
CA ARG A 42 -4.86 2.02 -9.07
C ARG A 42 -5.71 0.81 -8.71
N ALA A 43 -5.09 -0.16 -8.07
CA ALA A 43 -5.73 -1.24 -7.37
C ALA A 43 -5.60 -0.98 -5.87
N VAL A 44 -6.69 -1.13 -5.13
CA VAL A 44 -6.72 -0.98 -3.68
C VAL A 44 -7.24 -2.27 -3.09
N GLU A 45 -6.36 -2.99 -2.41
CA GLU A 45 -6.69 -4.21 -1.71
C GLU A 45 -7.13 -3.92 -0.29
N ARG A 46 -8.21 -4.59 0.13
CA ARG A 46 -8.69 -4.55 1.51
C ARG A 46 -9.49 -5.80 1.82
N ASP A 47 -9.14 -6.50 2.89
CA ASP A 47 -9.86 -7.68 3.39
C ASP A 47 -10.08 -8.76 2.31
N GLY A 48 -9.05 -9.06 1.49
CA GLY A 48 -9.14 -10.03 0.40
C GLY A 48 -10.01 -9.56 -0.79
N THR A 49 -10.32 -8.27 -0.88
CA THR A 49 -11.00 -7.67 -2.03
C THR A 49 -10.18 -6.54 -2.63
N THR A 50 -9.73 -6.72 -3.86
CA THR A 50 -9.01 -5.73 -4.64
C THR A 50 -9.98 -4.92 -5.50
N ARG A 51 -10.09 -3.61 -5.25
CA ARG A 51 -10.90 -2.67 -6.03
C ARG A 51 -10.04 -1.97 -7.08
N ILE A 52 -10.50 -1.93 -8.32
CA ILE A 52 -9.77 -1.36 -9.44
C ILE A 52 -10.39 -0.01 -9.81
N TYR A 53 -9.53 0.98 -9.97
CA TYR A 53 -9.89 2.34 -10.39
C TYR A 53 -9.07 2.75 -11.60
N ASP A 54 -9.67 3.50 -12.51
CA ASP A 54 -8.95 4.08 -13.64
C ASP A 54 -8.08 5.29 -13.24
N ALA A 55 -7.37 5.86 -14.21
CA ALA A 55 -6.50 7.02 -14.01
C ALA A 55 -7.24 8.26 -13.47
N LYS A 56 -8.56 8.36 -13.71
CA LYS A 56 -9.43 9.44 -13.23
C LYS A 56 -10.03 9.12 -11.85
N GLY A 57 -9.73 7.95 -11.27
CA GLY A 57 -10.28 7.50 -10.00
C GLY A 57 -11.69 6.91 -10.10
N ARG A 58 -12.19 6.60 -11.31
CA ARG A 58 -13.49 5.94 -11.50
C ARG A 58 -13.35 4.46 -11.22
N TYR A 59 -14.31 3.91 -10.48
CA TYR A 59 -14.34 2.48 -10.16
C TYR A 59 -14.63 1.65 -11.42
N GLN A 60 -13.77 0.68 -11.69
CA GLN A 60 -13.84 -0.19 -12.87
C GLN A 60 -14.32 -1.60 -12.53
N GLY A 61 -14.26 -2.00 -11.26
CA GLY A 61 -14.63 -3.33 -10.81
C GLY A 61 -13.81 -3.80 -9.62
N ARG A 62 -14.01 -5.06 -9.24
CA ARG A 62 -13.29 -5.67 -8.13
C ARG A 62 -12.93 -7.12 -8.39
N ILE A 63 -11.90 -7.56 -7.69
CA ILE A 63 -11.49 -8.94 -7.58
C ILE A 63 -11.70 -9.33 -6.12
N SER A 64 -12.43 -10.42 -5.87
CA SER A 64 -12.60 -10.97 -4.53
C SER A 64 -11.86 -12.28 -4.44
N GLU A 65 -10.81 -12.29 -3.63
CA GLU A 65 -10.01 -13.47 -3.35
C GLU A 65 -10.70 -14.35 -2.32
N LYS A 66 -10.51 -15.65 -2.46
CA LYS A 66 -11.04 -16.66 -1.55
C LYS A 66 -9.88 -17.29 -0.79
N SER A 67 -10.21 -17.87 0.37
CA SER A 67 -9.23 -18.56 1.22
C SER A 67 -8.49 -19.72 0.54
N ASN A 68 -9.06 -20.30 -0.52
CA ASN A 68 -8.42 -21.36 -1.31
C ASN A 68 -7.47 -20.84 -2.40
N GLY A 69 -7.29 -19.52 -2.53
CA GLY A 69 -6.48 -18.89 -3.58
C GLY A 69 -7.21 -18.71 -4.92
N ASP A 70 -8.49 -19.09 -5.03
CA ASP A 70 -9.32 -18.71 -6.17
C ASP A 70 -9.68 -17.23 -6.06
N ALA A 71 -9.93 -16.57 -7.19
CA ALA A 71 -10.43 -15.20 -7.21
C ALA A 71 -11.63 -15.05 -8.15
N VAL A 72 -12.55 -14.16 -7.80
CA VAL A 72 -13.75 -13.87 -8.62
C VAL A 72 -13.72 -12.43 -9.07
N ILE A 73 -13.94 -12.20 -10.36
CA ILE A 73 -13.86 -10.89 -10.99
C ILE A 73 -15.27 -10.36 -11.23
N TYR A 74 -15.51 -9.12 -10.82
CA TYR A 74 -16.74 -8.38 -11.04
C TYR A 74 -16.43 -7.06 -11.76
N ASP A 75 -17.36 -6.62 -12.61
CA ASP A 75 -17.28 -5.30 -13.23
C ASP A 75 -17.69 -4.16 -12.27
N ALA A 76 -17.65 -2.93 -12.79
CA ALA A 76 -18.04 -1.72 -12.07
C ALA A 76 -19.49 -1.74 -11.54
N HIS A 77 -20.38 -2.49 -12.19
CA HIS A 77 -21.79 -2.64 -11.79
C HIS A 77 -22.00 -3.82 -10.83
N GLY A 78 -20.94 -4.57 -10.50
CA GLY A 78 -21.00 -5.75 -9.65
C GLY A 78 -21.45 -7.02 -10.38
N LYS A 79 -21.50 -7.02 -11.71
CA LYS A 79 -21.81 -8.22 -12.49
C LYS A 79 -20.58 -9.12 -12.56
N PHE A 80 -20.80 -10.42 -12.38
CA PHE A 80 -19.76 -11.43 -12.55
C PHE A 80 -19.19 -11.41 -13.97
N GLN A 81 -17.86 -11.34 -14.07
CA GLN A 81 -17.13 -11.37 -15.33
C GLN A 81 -16.30 -12.64 -15.50
N GLY A 82 -15.89 -13.28 -14.40
CA GLY A 82 -15.11 -14.50 -14.47
C GLY A 82 -14.54 -14.94 -13.13
N ARG A 83 -13.78 -16.04 -13.17
CA ARG A 83 -13.10 -16.60 -12.01
C ARG A 83 -11.69 -17.04 -12.40
N ILE A 84 -10.73 -16.72 -11.55
CA ILE A 84 -9.36 -17.22 -11.58
C ILE A 84 -9.29 -18.41 -10.64
N LYS A 85 -8.64 -19.49 -11.07
CA LYS A 85 -8.30 -20.62 -10.22
C LYS A 85 -6.79 -20.70 -10.08
N LYS A 86 -6.33 -21.06 -8.89
CA LYS A 86 -4.93 -21.35 -8.63
C LYS A 86 -4.54 -22.74 -9.16
#